data_AF-A0A453HV82-F1
#
_entry.id   AF-A0A453HV82-F1
#
_cell.length_a   1.000
_cell.length_b   1.000
_cell.length_c   1.000
_cell.angle_alpha   90.00
_cell.angle_beta   90.00
_cell.angle_gamma   90.00
#
_symmetry.space_group_name_H-M   'P 1'
#
loop_
_entity.id
_entity.type
_entity.pdbx_description
1 polymer ?
#
loop_
_entity_poly.entity_id
_entity_poly.type
_entity_poly.pdbx_seq_one_letter_code
_entity_poly.pdbx_strand_id
1 'polypeptide(L)'
;MLLCCSSVSLAQSITGAMGLISRLNIGSLELGDYLALGAIFSATDSVCTLQVLSQDETPFLYSLVFGEGVVNDATSVVLFNAIQNFDLGNFSSLKFLQFIGNFLYLFGASTFLGVASGLLSAYVIKKLYFGRHSTDREVAIMMLMAYLSYMLAELLDLSGILTVFFCGIVMSHYTWHNVTESSRVTTKHAFATLSFISETFLFLYVGMDALDIEKWKIVSETY
;
A
#
# COMPACT_ATOMS: atom_id res chain seq x y z
N MET A 1 6.84 -14.85 -8.01
CA MET A 1 5.47 -14.93 -8.56
C MET A 1 4.73 -13.62 -8.36
N LEU A 2 4.56 -13.13 -7.11
CA LEU A 2 3.96 -11.83 -6.79
C LEU A 2 4.59 -10.64 -7.56
N LEU A 3 5.92 -10.47 -7.50
CA LEU A 3 6.63 -9.44 -8.27
C LEU A 3 6.46 -9.57 -9.80
N CYS A 4 6.26 -10.79 -10.32
CA CYS A 4 6.01 -11.00 -11.75
C CYS A 4 4.60 -10.59 -12.16
N CYS A 5 3.57 -10.94 -11.37
CA CYS A 5 2.19 -10.48 -11.63
C CYS A 5 2.11 -8.95 -11.52
N SER A 6 2.66 -8.35 -10.46
CA SER A 6 2.69 -6.89 -10.33
C SER A 6 3.40 -6.24 -11.51
N SER A 7 4.55 -6.78 -11.98
CA SER A 7 5.23 -6.23 -13.16
C SER A 7 4.46 -6.40 -14.48
N VAL A 8 3.66 -7.46 -14.61
CA VAL A 8 2.81 -7.70 -15.80
C VAL A 8 1.59 -6.77 -15.77
N SER A 9 0.94 -6.60 -14.61
CA SER A 9 -0.13 -5.62 -14.39
C SER A 9 0.35 -4.20 -14.67
N LEU A 10 1.56 -3.85 -14.21
CA LEU A 10 2.16 -2.54 -14.45
C LEU A 10 2.45 -2.31 -15.94
N ALA A 11 3.01 -3.30 -16.64
CA ALA A 11 3.27 -3.22 -18.07
C ALA A 11 1.97 -3.12 -18.90
N GLN A 12 0.93 -3.87 -18.52
CA GLN A 12 -0.39 -3.80 -19.14
C GLN A 12 -1.07 -2.45 -18.88
N SER A 13 -1.02 -1.93 -17.65
CA SER A 13 -1.60 -0.64 -17.28
C SER A 13 -0.87 0.53 -17.94
N ILE A 14 0.46 0.50 -18.06
CA ILE A 14 1.21 1.51 -18.82
C ILE A 14 0.82 1.48 -20.30
N THR A 15 0.80 0.29 -20.92
CA THR A 15 0.46 0.14 -22.35
C THR A 15 -0.99 0.55 -22.61
N GLY A 16 -1.91 0.19 -21.70
CA GLY A 16 -3.31 0.58 -21.74
C GLY A 16 -3.52 2.08 -21.55
N ALA A 17 -2.82 2.71 -20.60
CA ALA A 17 -2.85 4.15 -20.40
C ALA A 17 -2.32 4.91 -21.62
N MET A 18 -1.19 4.48 -22.19
CA MET A 18 -0.66 5.05 -23.43
C MET A 18 -1.66 4.93 -24.59
N GLY A 19 -2.31 3.76 -24.74
CA GLY A 19 -3.31 3.54 -25.80
C GLY A 19 -4.62 4.31 -25.60
N LEU A 20 -5.09 4.44 -24.35
CA LEU A 20 -6.31 5.18 -24.02
C LEU A 20 -6.10 6.69 -24.17
N ILE A 21 -4.99 7.21 -23.67
CA ILE A 21 -4.67 8.64 -23.70
C ILE A 21 -4.33 9.08 -25.13
N SER A 22 -3.63 8.26 -25.92
CA SER A 22 -3.42 8.56 -27.34
C SER A 22 -4.72 8.59 -28.14
N ARG A 23 -5.77 7.88 -27.70
CA ARG A 23 -7.10 7.90 -28.31
C ARG A 23 -7.92 9.11 -27.87
N LEU A 24 -7.69 9.63 -26.66
CA LEU A 24 -8.43 10.74 -26.08
C LEU A 24 -7.88 12.13 -26.47
N ASN A 25 -6.72 12.21 -27.15
CA ASN A 25 -6.11 13.45 -27.65
C ASN A 25 -5.93 14.55 -26.57
N ILE A 26 -5.65 14.13 -25.33
CA ILE A 26 -5.45 15.00 -24.18
C ILE A 26 -4.00 15.49 -24.19
N GLY A 27 -3.72 16.58 -24.92
CA GLY A 27 -2.45 17.33 -24.85
C GLY A 27 -1.16 16.54 -25.13
N SER A 28 -0.02 17.24 -25.07
CA SER A 28 1.30 16.62 -25.10
C SER A 28 1.75 16.31 -23.67
N LEU A 29 1.36 15.14 -23.15
CA LEU A 29 1.84 14.65 -21.87
C LEU A 29 3.30 14.21 -21.98
N GLU A 30 4.10 14.43 -20.94
CA GLU A 30 5.48 13.96 -20.89
C GLU A 30 5.52 12.47 -20.55
N LEU A 31 6.64 11.80 -20.85
CA LEU A 31 6.82 10.37 -20.54
C LEU A 31 6.65 10.07 -19.04
N GLY A 32 6.90 11.06 -18.18
CA GLY A 32 6.67 10.93 -16.73
C GLY A 32 5.22 10.80 -16.34
N ASP A 33 4.34 11.56 -16.98
CA ASP A 33 2.91 11.52 -16.72
C ASP A 33 2.34 10.16 -17.11
N TYR A 34 2.79 9.58 -18.22
CA TYR A 34 2.40 8.23 -18.64
C TYR A 34 2.87 7.15 -17.66
N LEU A 35 4.10 7.27 -17.14
CA LEU A 35 4.63 6.34 -16.14
C LEU A 35 3.89 6.47 -14.80
N ALA A 36 3.60 7.69 -14.36
CA ALA A 36 2.88 7.97 -13.13
C ALA A 36 1.43 7.46 -13.20
N LEU A 37 0.72 7.72 -14.31
CA LEU A 37 -0.61 7.18 -14.56
C LEU A 37 -0.62 5.66 -14.63
N GLY A 38 0.37 5.07 -15.30
CA GLY A 38 0.54 3.62 -15.34
C GLY A 38 0.78 3.00 -13.97
N ALA A 39 1.54 3.67 -13.09
CA ALA A 39 1.72 3.26 -11.70
C ALA A 39 0.41 3.34 -10.90
N ILE A 40 -0.37 4.43 -11.04
CA ILE A 40 -1.66 4.59 -10.37
C ILE A 40 -2.65 3.51 -10.83
N PHE A 41 -2.79 3.28 -12.14
CA PHE A 41 -3.69 2.25 -12.69
C PHE A 41 -3.16 0.81 -12.53
N SER A 42 -1.92 0.63 -12.08
CA SER A 42 -1.41 -0.69 -11.76
C SER A 42 -2.03 -1.23 -10.48
N ALA A 43 -2.37 -0.36 -9.51
CA ALA A 43 -3.08 -0.75 -8.30
C ALA A 43 -4.46 -1.35 -8.66
N THR A 44 -4.73 -2.55 -8.19
CA THR A 44 -5.95 -3.31 -8.52
C THR A 44 -6.78 -3.47 -7.27
N ASP A 45 -7.95 -2.84 -7.24
CA ASP A 45 -8.88 -3.06 -6.15
C ASP A 45 -9.51 -4.46 -6.23
N SER A 46 -9.23 -5.29 -5.21
CA SER A 46 -9.74 -6.65 -5.10
C SER A 46 -10.99 -6.74 -4.23
N VAL A 47 -11.47 -5.65 -3.62
CA VAL A 47 -12.56 -5.69 -2.64
C VAL A 47 -13.85 -6.26 -3.23
N CYS A 48 -14.27 -5.82 -4.42
CA CYS A 48 -15.44 -6.38 -5.10
C CYS A 48 -15.33 -7.90 -5.34
N THR A 49 -14.13 -8.39 -5.69
CA THR A 49 -13.91 -9.82 -5.91
C THR A 49 -13.93 -10.60 -4.60
N LEU A 50 -13.36 -10.04 -3.54
CA LEU A 50 -13.31 -10.63 -2.20
C LEU A 50 -14.67 -10.64 -1.50
N GLN A 51 -15.62 -9.81 -1.93
CA GLN A 51 -17.01 -9.86 -1.46
C GLN A 51 -17.78 -11.06 -2.02
N VAL A 52 -17.41 -11.53 -3.22
CA VAL A 52 -18.03 -12.70 -3.87
C VAL A 52 -17.32 -14.00 -3.48
N LEU A 53 -16.00 -13.94 -3.27
CA LEU A 53 -15.20 -15.07 -2.80
C LEU A 53 -15.41 -15.31 -1.30
N SER A 54 -15.88 -16.50 -0.95
CA SER A 54 -15.99 -16.91 0.44
C SER A 54 -14.64 -17.43 0.97
N GLN A 55 -14.23 -16.94 2.14
CA GLN A 55 -13.01 -17.40 2.81
C GLN A 55 -13.12 -18.88 3.23
N ASP A 56 -14.34 -19.37 3.48
CA ASP A 56 -14.59 -20.73 3.94
C ASP A 56 -14.62 -21.78 2.80
N GLU A 57 -15.13 -21.43 1.61
CA GLU A 57 -15.20 -22.40 0.50
C GLU A 57 -13.90 -22.42 -0.32
N THR A 58 -13.21 -21.27 -0.47
CA THR A 58 -12.00 -21.16 -1.29
C THR A 58 -10.85 -20.40 -0.60
N PRO A 59 -10.35 -20.89 0.56
CA PRO A 59 -9.38 -20.16 1.39
C PRO A 59 -8.06 -19.83 0.68
N PHE A 60 -7.59 -20.71 -0.20
CA PHE A 60 -6.36 -20.50 -0.97
C PHE A 60 -6.52 -19.38 -1.99
N LEU A 61 -7.62 -19.38 -2.74
CA LEU A 61 -7.90 -18.37 -3.77
C LEU A 61 -8.15 -17.01 -3.12
N TYR A 62 -8.94 -16.97 -2.05
CA TYR A 62 -9.16 -15.76 -1.26
C TYR A 62 -7.84 -15.13 -0.80
N SER A 63 -6.98 -15.93 -0.17
CA SER A 63 -5.70 -15.44 0.36
C SER A 63 -4.73 -15.02 -0.74
N LEU A 64 -4.75 -15.69 -1.90
CA LEU A 64 -3.91 -15.34 -3.05
C LEU A 64 -4.33 -13.99 -3.65
N VAL A 65 -5.62 -13.80 -3.92
CA VAL A 65 -6.16 -12.57 -4.52
C VAL A 65 -5.98 -11.38 -3.57
N PHE A 66 -6.29 -11.56 -2.28
CA PHE A 66 -6.05 -10.55 -1.26
C PHE A 66 -4.56 -10.19 -1.16
N GLY A 67 -3.69 -11.21 -1.09
CA GLY A 67 -2.25 -11.00 -1.00
C GLY A 67 -1.67 -10.29 -2.23
N GLU A 68 -2.13 -10.64 -3.42
CA GLU A 68 -1.74 -9.96 -4.66
C GLU A 68 -2.17 -8.51 -4.67
N GLY A 69 -3.43 -8.20 -4.34
CA GLY A 69 -3.96 -6.84 -4.30
C GLY A 69 -3.15 -5.94 -3.38
N VAL A 70 -2.92 -6.37 -2.14
CA VAL A 70 -2.20 -5.53 -1.16
C VAL A 70 -0.73 -5.32 -1.53
N VAL A 71 -0.03 -6.36 -2.03
CA VAL A 71 1.36 -6.22 -2.48
C VAL A 71 1.44 -5.29 -3.71
N ASN A 72 0.47 -5.39 -4.61
CA ASN A 72 0.38 -4.55 -5.79
C ASN A 72 0.16 -3.08 -5.42
N ASP A 73 -0.76 -2.77 -4.51
CA ASP A 73 -0.99 -1.40 -4.03
C ASP A 73 0.26 -0.79 -3.39
N ALA A 74 0.93 -1.56 -2.51
CA ALA A 74 2.15 -1.10 -1.87
C ALA A 74 3.29 -0.85 -2.88
N THR A 75 3.39 -1.70 -3.91
CA THR A 75 4.41 -1.56 -4.98
C THR A 75 4.12 -0.35 -5.87
N SER A 76 2.85 -0.13 -6.24
CA SER A 76 2.41 1.00 -7.06
C SER A 76 2.71 2.34 -6.39
N VAL A 77 2.49 2.45 -5.07
CA VAL A 77 2.84 3.66 -4.30
C VAL A 77 4.34 3.91 -4.28
N VAL A 78 5.16 2.88 -4.06
CA VAL A 78 6.62 3.02 -4.06
C VAL A 78 7.13 3.42 -5.44
N LEU A 79 6.56 2.84 -6.50
CA LEU A 79 6.92 3.18 -7.88
C LEU A 79 6.53 4.62 -8.21
N PHE A 80 5.32 5.05 -7.84
CA PHE A 80 4.86 6.42 -8.03
C PHE A 80 5.79 7.43 -7.34
N ASN A 81 6.18 7.16 -6.10
CA ASN A 81 7.14 7.99 -5.36
C ASN A 81 8.54 8.00 -6.04
N ALA A 82 9.00 6.85 -6.54
CA ALA A 82 10.26 6.77 -7.29
C ALA A 82 10.21 7.58 -8.60
N ILE A 83 9.07 7.59 -9.31
CA ILE A 83 8.86 8.37 -10.54
C ILE A 83 8.87 9.87 -10.24
N GLN A 84 8.18 10.32 -9.18
CA GLN A 84 8.16 11.75 -8.80
C GLN A 84 9.54 12.30 -8.44
N ASN A 85 10.39 11.48 -7.81
CA ASN A 85 11.75 11.87 -7.45
C ASN A 85 12.74 11.80 -8.62
N PHE A 86 12.30 11.37 -9.81
CA PHE A 86 13.17 11.17 -10.96
C PHE A 86 12.96 12.25 -12.02
N ASP A 87 14.00 13.02 -12.30
CA ASP A 87 14.01 14.02 -13.37
C ASP A 87 14.17 13.34 -14.74
N LEU A 88 13.09 13.36 -15.53
CA LEU A 88 12.97 12.69 -16.82
C LEU A 88 13.50 13.52 -18.00
N GLY A 89 14.00 14.73 -17.76
CA GLY A 89 14.48 15.64 -18.81
C GLY A 89 15.68 15.14 -19.62
N ASN A 90 16.40 14.10 -19.17
CA ASN A 90 17.51 13.49 -19.91
C ASN A 90 17.58 11.97 -19.68
N PHE A 91 16.97 11.20 -20.58
CA PHE A 91 17.05 9.74 -20.60
C PHE A 91 18.47 9.25 -20.94
N SER A 92 19.27 8.99 -19.91
CA SER A 92 20.53 8.25 -20.01
C SER A 92 20.37 6.86 -19.41
N SER A 93 20.99 5.83 -20.00
CA SER A 93 20.98 4.46 -19.46
C SER A 93 21.48 4.38 -18.01
N LEU A 94 22.38 5.29 -17.61
CA LEU A 94 22.86 5.43 -16.24
C LEU A 94 21.77 5.90 -15.26
N LYS A 95 20.93 6.85 -15.70
CA LYS A 95 19.82 7.37 -14.90
C LYS A 95 18.75 6.30 -14.69
N PHE A 96 18.44 5.50 -15.73
CA PHE A 96 17.53 4.36 -15.59
C PHE A 96 18.04 3.31 -14.58
N LEU A 97 19.35 3.02 -14.60
CA LEU A 97 19.97 2.13 -13.61
C LEU A 97 19.86 2.72 -12.18
N GLN A 98 20.07 4.03 -12.04
CA GLN A 98 19.92 4.73 -10.77
C GLN A 98 18.47 4.72 -10.26
N PHE A 99 17.48 4.83 -11.14
CA PHE A 99 16.06 4.67 -10.81
C PHE A 99 15.77 3.28 -10.23
N ILE A 100 16.20 2.21 -10.92
CA ILE A 100 16.05 0.83 -10.43
C ILE A 100 16.74 0.65 -9.09
N GLY A 101 17.96 1.19 -8.94
CA GLY A 101 18.72 1.14 -7.69
C GLY A 101 17.99 1.82 -6.54
N ASN A 102 17.43 3.01 -6.77
CA ASN A 102 16.66 3.75 -5.77
C ASN A 102 15.38 3.01 -5.39
N PHE A 103 14.65 2.47 -6.37
CA PHE A 103 13.46 1.65 -6.12
C PHE A 103 13.79 0.43 -5.25
N LEU A 104 14.84 -0.32 -5.59
CA LEU A 104 15.27 -1.48 -4.82
C LEU A 104 15.74 -1.10 -3.41
N TYR A 105 16.43 0.04 -3.27
CA TYR A 105 16.83 0.57 -1.97
C TYR A 105 15.63 0.93 -1.11
N LEU A 106 14.70 1.75 -1.62
CA LEU A 106 13.48 2.13 -0.92
C LEU A 106 12.65 0.92 -0.53
N PHE A 107 12.48 -0.03 -1.45
CA PHE A 107 11.75 -1.27 -1.20
C PHE A 107 12.44 -2.10 -0.10
N GLY A 108 13.74 -2.40 -0.26
CA GLY A 108 14.49 -3.24 0.67
C GLY A 108 14.63 -2.64 2.06
N ALA A 109 14.95 -1.35 2.16
CA ALA A 109 15.11 -0.65 3.43
C ALA A 109 13.77 -0.55 4.19
N SER A 110 12.67 -0.22 3.49
CA SER A 110 11.33 -0.17 4.08
C SER A 110 10.87 -1.55 4.55
N THR A 111 11.11 -2.61 3.77
CA THR A 111 10.83 -3.99 4.19
C THR A 111 11.63 -4.37 5.44
N PHE A 112 12.92 -4.06 5.47
CA PHE A 112 13.77 -4.37 6.62
C PHE A 112 13.29 -3.65 7.89
N LEU A 113 12.97 -2.36 7.78
CA LEU A 113 12.44 -1.57 8.90
C LEU A 113 11.07 -2.09 9.37
N GLY A 114 10.20 -2.48 8.45
CA GLY A 114 8.89 -3.06 8.75
C GLY A 114 9.02 -4.38 9.51
N VAL A 115 9.91 -5.26 9.04
CA VAL A 115 10.20 -6.53 9.73
C VAL A 115 10.79 -6.29 11.13
N ALA A 116 11.77 -5.39 11.24
CA ALA A 116 12.39 -5.07 12.51
C ALA A 116 11.39 -4.50 13.54
N SER A 117 10.53 -3.57 13.12
CA SER A 117 9.49 -2.99 13.97
C SER A 117 8.39 -3.99 14.36
N GLY A 118 8.01 -4.89 13.45
CA GLY A 118 7.07 -5.98 13.75
C GLY A 118 7.64 -6.99 14.76
N LEU A 119 8.91 -7.37 14.64
CA LEU A 119 9.60 -8.22 15.63
C LEU A 119 9.75 -7.51 16.98
N LEU A 120 10.04 -6.21 16.96
CA LEU A 120 10.09 -5.38 18.17
C LEU A 120 8.73 -5.37 18.87
N SER A 121 7.62 -5.23 18.12
CA SER A 121 6.26 -5.32 18.66
C SER A 121 6.00 -6.66 19.37
N ALA A 122 6.37 -7.77 18.72
CA ALA A 122 6.26 -9.11 19.31
C ALA A 122 7.09 -9.24 20.60
N TYR A 123 8.30 -8.69 20.62
CA TYR A 123 9.16 -8.68 21.82
C TYR A 123 8.56 -7.84 22.95
N VAL A 124 8.06 -6.64 22.64
CA VAL A 124 7.44 -5.71 23.61
C VAL A 124 6.23 -6.37 24.27
N ILE A 125 5.35 -6.98 23.48
CA ILE A 125 4.15 -7.67 23.99
C ILE A 125 4.54 -8.86 24.86
N LYS A 126 5.51 -9.68 24.41
CA LYS A 126 6.01 -10.82 25.21
C LYS A 126 6.63 -10.39 26.53
N LYS A 127 7.31 -9.24 26.58
CA LYS A 127 7.93 -8.72 27.81
C LYS A 127 6.91 -8.09 28.77
N LEU A 128 5.91 -7.39 28.24
CA LEU A 128 4.83 -6.79 29.03
C LEU A 128 3.83 -7.81 29.59
N TYR A 129 3.83 -9.03 29.03
CA TYR A 129 3.09 -10.19 29.53
C TYR A 129 3.35 -10.48 31.03
N PHE A 130 4.53 -10.12 31.54
CA PHE A 130 4.94 -10.39 32.93
C PHE A 130 4.14 -9.61 34.00
N GLY A 131 3.31 -8.63 33.62
CA GLY A 131 2.70 -7.68 34.55
C GLY A 131 1.22 -7.90 34.88
N ARG A 132 0.34 -8.04 33.87
CA ARG A 132 -1.11 -8.26 34.02
C ARG A 132 -1.79 -8.34 32.64
N HIS A 133 -2.67 -9.32 32.42
CA HIS A 133 -3.48 -9.39 31.21
C HIS A 133 -4.55 -8.30 31.17
N SER A 134 -4.61 -7.58 30.05
CA SER A 134 -5.70 -6.66 29.72
C SER A 134 -5.81 -6.57 28.20
N THR A 135 -6.95 -6.97 27.67
CA THR A 135 -7.27 -6.96 26.23
C THR A 135 -7.03 -5.58 25.62
N ASP A 136 -7.51 -4.52 26.28
CA ASP A 136 -7.40 -3.14 25.78
C ASP A 136 -5.94 -2.69 25.62
N ARG A 137 -5.08 -3.11 26.54
CA ARG A 137 -3.64 -2.78 26.50
C ARG A 137 -2.93 -3.49 25.35
N GLU A 138 -3.22 -4.77 25.15
CA GLU A 138 -2.64 -5.56 24.06
C GLU A 138 -3.01 -4.95 22.69
N VAL A 139 -4.30 -4.63 22.49
CA VAL A 139 -4.80 -3.98 21.26
C VAL A 139 -4.18 -2.59 21.06
N ALA A 140 -4.15 -1.76 22.11
CA ALA A 140 -3.59 -0.41 22.02
C ALA A 140 -2.10 -0.42 21.65
N ILE A 141 -1.31 -1.33 22.22
CA ILE A 141 0.11 -1.46 21.89
C ILE A 141 0.30 -1.93 20.45
N MET A 142 -0.51 -2.87 19.96
CA MET A 142 -0.43 -3.30 18.56
C MET A 142 -0.70 -2.14 17.59
N MET A 143 -1.73 -1.32 17.85
CA MET A 143 -2.01 -0.14 17.03
C MET A 143 -0.90 0.92 17.14
N LEU A 144 -0.38 1.16 18.34
CA LEU A 144 0.69 2.12 18.56
C LEU A 144 1.99 1.70 17.87
N MET A 145 2.35 0.42 17.90
CA MET A 145 3.54 -0.10 17.23
C MET A 145 3.41 -0.06 15.71
N ALA A 146 2.23 -0.34 15.16
CA ALA A 146 1.94 -0.14 13.75
C ALA A 146 2.19 1.32 13.35
N TYR A 147 1.59 2.26 14.07
CA TYR A 147 1.75 3.69 13.80
C TYR A 147 3.20 4.17 13.99
N LEU A 148 3.92 3.68 15.01
CA LEU A 148 5.33 3.99 15.22
C LEU A 148 6.19 3.53 14.03
N SER A 149 5.91 2.36 13.45
CA SER A 149 6.65 1.87 12.28
C SER A 149 6.48 2.79 11.07
N TYR A 150 5.29 3.36 10.87
CA TYR A 150 5.05 4.36 9.84
C TYR A 150 5.86 5.63 10.10
N MET A 151 5.77 6.19 11.31
CA MET A 151 6.47 7.43 11.66
C MET A 151 7.99 7.30 11.55
N LEU A 152 8.55 6.15 11.92
CA LEU A 152 9.98 5.88 11.77
C LEU A 152 10.42 5.83 10.30
N ALA A 153 9.58 5.29 9.41
CA ALA A 153 9.88 5.26 7.99
C ALA A 153 9.85 6.66 7.37
N GLU A 154 8.86 7.47 7.70
CA GLU A 154 8.77 8.87 7.25
C GLU A 154 9.99 9.69 7.72
N LEU A 155 10.46 9.49 8.96
CA LEU A 155 11.65 10.15 9.49
C LEU A 155 12.96 9.74 8.79
N LEU A 156 12.97 8.60 8.10
CA LEU A 156 14.12 8.05 7.39
C LEU A 156 14.00 8.24 5.87
N ASP A 157 13.02 9.01 5.40
CA ASP A 157 12.69 9.20 3.98
C ASP A 157 12.45 7.86 3.24
N LEU A 158 11.87 6.88 3.93
CA LEU A 158 11.48 5.57 3.41
C LEU A 158 9.98 5.51 3.13
N SER A 159 9.51 4.43 2.50
CA SER A 159 8.07 4.25 2.27
C SER A 159 7.36 3.84 3.56
N GLY A 160 6.64 4.78 4.18
CA GLY A 160 5.84 4.53 5.39
C GLY A 160 4.79 3.44 5.21
N ILE A 161 4.07 3.49 4.09
CA ILE A 161 3.01 2.53 3.76
C ILE A 161 3.58 1.11 3.62
N LEU A 162 4.69 0.95 2.88
CA LEU A 162 5.35 -0.34 2.70
C LEU A 162 5.90 -0.88 4.03
N THR A 163 6.46 0.01 4.86
CA THR A 163 7.00 -0.34 6.18
C THR A 163 5.90 -0.86 7.11
N VAL A 164 4.78 -0.14 7.21
CA VAL A 164 3.61 -0.56 8.02
C VAL A 164 3.05 -1.89 7.54
N PHE A 165 3.01 -2.12 6.23
CA PHE A 165 2.51 -3.37 5.65
C PHE A 165 3.34 -4.58 6.09
N PHE A 166 4.67 -4.52 5.94
CA PHE A 166 5.55 -5.60 6.40
C PHE A 166 5.55 -5.74 7.93
N CYS A 167 5.46 -4.63 8.66
CA CYS A 167 5.25 -4.65 10.11
C CYS A 167 3.97 -5.43 10.47
N GLY A 168 2.87 -5.17 9.77
CA GLY A 168 1.59 -5.87 9.93
C GLY A 168 1.70 -7.37 9.65
N ILE A 169 2.37 -7.78 8.57
CA ILE A 169 2.62 -9.20 8.25
C ILE A 169 3.38 -9.89 9.40
N VAL A 170 4.45 -9.27 9.89
CA VAL A 170 5.27 -9.83 10.96
C VAL A 170 4.49 -9.85 12.28
N MET A 171 3.70 -8.83 12.59
CA MET A 171 2.83 -8.84 13.77
C MET A 171 1.77 -9.94 13.67
N SER A 172 1.16 -10.15 12.51
CA SER A 172 0.20 -11.23 12.28
C SER A 172 0.82 -12.62 12.50
N HIS A 173 2.10 -12.81 12.17
CA HIS A 173 2.76 -14.09 12.38
C HIS A 173 3.31 -14.28 13.80
N TYR A 174 4.00 -13.28 14.36
CA TYR A 174 4.72 -13.42 15.63
C TYR A 174 3.95 -12.87 16.84
N THR A 175 3.33 -11.70 16.70
CA THR A 175 2.58 -11.05 17.79
C THR A 175 1.27 -11.79 18.07
N TRP A 176 0.60 -12.29 17.03
CA TRP A 176 -0.65 -13.04 17.15
C TRP A 176 -0.56 -14.19 18.17
N HIS A 177 0.56 -14.92 18.15
CA HIS A 177 0.79 -16.03 19.07
C HIS A 177 1.08 -15.60 20.52
N ASN A 178 1.48 -14.36 20.75
CA ASN A 178 1.82 -13.81 22.08
C ASN A 178 0.65 -13.10 22.78
N VAL A 179 -0.43 -12.78 22.06
CA VAL A 179 -1.62 -12.10 22.63
C VAL A 179 -2.71 -13.08 23.07
N THR A 180 -3.59 -12.62 23.95
CA THR A 180 -4.73 -13.39 24.46
C THR A 180 -5.80 -13.62 23.38
N GLU A 181 -6.60 -14.70 23.51
CA GLU A 181 -7.71 -14.98 22.57
C GLU A 181 -8.71 -13.82 22.49
N SER A 182 -9.04 -13.20 23.62
CA SER A 182 -9.90 -12.01 23.64
C SER A 182 -9.29 -10.87 22.82
N SER A 183 -7.98 -10.61 22.94
CA SER A 183 -7.31 -9.58 22.15
C SER A 183 -7.29 -9.90 20.67
N ARG A 184 -7.14 -11.17 20.26
CA ARG A 184 -7.20 -11.59 18.86
C ARG A 184 -8.54 -11.24 18.22
N VAL A 185 -9.64 -11.60 18.89
CA VAL A 185 -11.00 -11.32 18.42
C VAL A 185 -11.24 -9.81 18.34
N THR A 186 -10.91 -9.08 19.41
CA THR A 186 -11.08 -7.61 19.44
C THR A 186 -10.25 -6.93 18.35
N THR A 187 -9.00 -7.35 18.14
CA THR A 187 -8.11 -6.79 17.11
C THR A 187 -8.65 -7.03 15.71
N LYS A 188 -9.14 -8.24 15.43
CA LYS A 188 -9.74 -8.58 14.13
C LYS A 188 -10.94 -7.68 13.81
N HIS A 189 -11.86 -7.51 14.77
CA HIS A 189 -13.02 -6.64 14.58
C HIS A 189 -12.63 -5.16 14.50
N ALA A 190 -11.72 -4.69 15.34
CA ALA A 190 -11.26 -3.30 15.33
C ALA A 190 -10.65 -2.91 13.98
N PHE A 191 -9.71 -3.70 13.46
CA PHE A 191 -9.09 -3.42 12.16
C PHE A 191 -10.08 -3.58 10.99
N ALA A 192 -11.00 -4.55 11.04
CA ALA A 192 -12.03 -4.69 10.02
C ALA A 192 -12.98 -3.48 9.98
N THR A 193 -13.43 -3.00 11.13
CA THR A 193 -14.28 -1.80 11.23
C THR A 193 -13.53 -0.54 10.79
N LEU A 194 -12.26 -0.38 11.20
CA LEU A 194 -11.44 0.75 10.75
C LEU A 194 -11.24 0.73 9.23
N SER A 195 -10.92 -0.43 8.65
CA SER A 195 -10.77 -0.60 7.20
C SER A 195 -12.04 -0.20 6.46
N PHE A 196 -13.20 -0.70 6.90
CA PHE A 196 -14.49 -0.39 6.27
C PHE A 196 -14.83 1.11 6.32
N ILE A 197 -14.56 1.77 7.45
CA ILE A 197 -14.77 3.21 7.60
C ILE A 197 -13.81 3.99 6.69
N SER A 198 -12.52 3.65 6.68
CA SER A 198 -11.51 4.28 5.83
C SER A 198 -11.85 4.14 4.35
N GLU A 199 -12.27 2.96 3.91
CA GLU A 199 -12.69 2.68 2.54
C GLU A 199 -13.92 3.51 2.15
N THR A 200 -14.92 3.58 3.03
CA THR A 200 -16.11 4.43 2.81
C THR A 200 -15.72 5.90 2.63
N PHE A 201 -14.82 6.42 3.46
CA PHE A 201 -14.32 7.79 3.31
C PHE A 201 -13.56 8.00 2.00
N LEU A 202 -12.70 7.07 1.59
CA LEU A 202 -11.97 7.16 0.33
C LEU A 202 -12.93 7.24 -0.87
N PHE A 203 -13.93 6.36 -0.94
CA PHE A 203 -14.92 6.39 -2.02
C PHE A 203 -15.76 7.68 -2.02
N LEU A 204 -16.15 8.17 -0.83
CA LEU A 204 -16.86 9.44 -0.73
C LEU A 204 -15.99 10.61 -1.20
N TYR A 205 -14.73 10.67 -0.81
CA TYR A 205 -13.83 11.75 -1.25
C TYR A 205 -13.58 11.72 -2.76
N VAL A 206 -13.27 10.56 -3.33
CA VAL A 206 -13.09 10.42 -4.78
C VAL A 206 -14.39 10.76 -5.52
N GLY A 207 -15.55 10.32 -5.00
CA GLY A 207 -16.85 10.64 -5.59
C GLY A 207 -17.20 12.12 -5.54
N MET A 208 -16.91 12.80 -4.43
CA MET A 208 -17.06 14.25 -4.30
C MET A 208 -16.14 14.99 -5.27
N ASP A 209 -14.87 14.58 -5.38
CA ASP A 209 -13.90 15.21 -6.27
C ASP A 209 -14.28 15.06 -7.75
N ALA A 210 -14.79 13.87 -8.11
CA ALA A 210 -15.26 13.61 -9.47
C ALA A 210 -16.49 14.45 -9.85
N LEU A 211 -17.36 14.75 -8.88
CA LEU A 211 -18.60 15.52 -9.09
C LEU A 211 -18.43 17.03 -8.89
N ASP A 212 -17.25 17.49 -8.49
CA ASP A 212 -16.98 18.92 -8.29
C ASP A 212 -16.81 19.66 -9.62
N ILE A 213 -17.92 20.18 -10.14
CA ILE A 213 -18.00 20.90 -11.42
C ILE A 213 -17.10 22.15 -11.43
N GLU A 214 -16.84 22.78 -10.28
CA GLU A 214 -15.98 23.98 -10.22
C GLU A 214 -14.52 23.62 -10.50
N LYS A 215 -14.03 22.49 -9.95
CA LYS A 215 -12.70 21.96 -10.28
C LYS A 215 -12.55 21.69 -11.77
N TRP A 216 -13.54 21.06 -12.40
CA TRP A 216 -13.50 20.77 -13.84
C TRP A 216 -13.51 22.04 -14.69
N LYS A 217 -14.25 23.08 -14.29
CA LYS A 217 -14.22 24.38 -14.97
C LYS A 217 -12.85 25.04 -14.92
N ILE A 218 -12.22 25.07 -13.75
CA ILE A 218 -10.88 25.66 -13.58
C ILE A 218 -9.84 24.94 -14.46
N VAL A 219 -9.89 23.61 -14.52
CA VAL A 219 -9.00 22.82 -15.38
C VAL A 219 -9.25 23.12 -16.86
N SER A 220 -10.52 23.25 -17.27
CA SER A 220 -10.87 23.60 -18.66
C SER A 220 -10.54 25.04 -19.07
N GLU A 221 -10.34 25.94 -18.11
CA GLU A 221 -9.89 27.32 -18.38
C GLU A 221 -8.37 27.45 -18.38
N THR A 222 -7.66 26.49 -17.77
CA THR A 222 -6.19 26.48 -17.65
C THR A 222 -5.50 25.79 -18.83
N TYR A 223 -6.21 24.94 -19.58
CA TYR A 223 -5.74 24.20 -20.76
C TYR A 223 -6.66 24.46 -21.95
#